data_AF-A0A1H8ZKT6-F1
#
_entry.id   AF-A0A1H8ZKT6-F1
#
_cell.length_a   1.000
_cell.length_b   1.000
_cell.length_c   1.000
_cell.angle_alpha   90.00
_cell.angle_beta   90.00
_cell.angle_gamma   90.00
#
_symmetry.space_group_name_H-M   'P 1'
#
loop_
_entity.id
_entity.type
_entity.pdbx_description
1 polymer ?
#
loop_
_entity_poly.entity_id
_entity_poly.type
_entity_poly.pdbx_seq_one_letter_code
_entity_poly.pdbx_strand_id
1 'polypeptide(L)' 'MNPQVVEYYESLFKFEIMQEPKPLKELVEQYVGHDTAHEQSILAAYANVMKELIG' A
#
# COMPACT_ATOMS: atom_id res chain seq x y z
N MET A 1 -8.81 -7.17 10.15
CA MET A 1 -7.58 -6.51 9.65
C MET A 1 -6.38 -6.98 10.46
N ASN A 2 -5.36 -7.54 9.81
CA ASN A 2 -4.15 -8.07 10.45
C ASN A 2 -3.01 -7.05 10.36
N PRO A 3 -2.43 -6.57 11.48
CA PRO A 3 -1.34 -5.57 11.49
C PRO A 3 -0.11 -5.99 10.68
N GLN A 4 0.28 -7.27 10.74
CA GLN A 4 1.45 -7.76 10.00
C GLN A 4 1.25 -7.68 8.48
N VAL A 5 0.01 -7.85 8.04
CA VAL A 5 -0.35 -7.71 6.61
C VAL A 5 -0.31 -6.24 6.20
N VAL A 6 -0.71 -5.32 7.08
CA VAL A 6 -0.60 -3.87 6.83
C VAL A 6 0.86 -3.47 6.67
N GLU A 7 1.73 -3.83 7.63
CA GLU A 7 3.18 -3.54 7.59
C GLU A 7 3.86 -4.12 6.33
N TYR A 8 3.41 -5.31 5.89
CA TYR A 8 3.87 -5.92 4.65
C TYR A 8 3.55 -5.04 3.43
N TYR A 9 2.29 -4.61 3.28
CA TYR A 9 1.90 -3.76 2.15
C TYR A 9 2.53 -2.37 2.21
N GLU A 10 2.72 -1.80 3.41
CA GLU A 10 3.44 -0.53 3.56
C GLU A 10 4.87 -0.63 3.02
N SER A 11 5.59 -1.68 3.42
CA SER A 11 6.95 -1.93 2.96
C SER A 11 7.00 -2.15 1.45
N LEU A 12 6.05 -2.91 0.91
CA LEU A 12 5.92 -3.18 -0.52
C LEU A 12 5.69 -1.88 -1.31
N PHE A 13 4.76 -1.04 -0.86
CA PHE A 13 4.45 0.23 -1.53
C PHE A 13 5.64 1.17 -1.55
N LYS A 14 6.34 1.32 -0.42
CA LYS A 14 7.54 2.14 -0.32
C LYS A 14 8.64 1.62 -1.27
N PHE A 15 8.84 0.30 -1.31
CA PHE A 15 9.80 -0.32 -2.20
C PHE A 15 9.46 -0.07 -3.68
N GLU A 16 8.21 -0.31 -4.08
CA GLU A 16 7.82 -0.16 -5.49
C GLU A 16 7.90 1.29 -5.97
N ILE A 17 7.47 2.27 -5.16
CA ILE A 17 7.59 3.70 -5.52
C ILE A 17 9.06 4.12 -5.65
N MET A 18 9.96 3.54 -4.84
CA MET A 18 11.40 3.81 -4.94
C MET A 18 12.04 3.18 -6.19
N GLN A 19 11.60 1.99 -6.60
CA GLN A 19 12.16 1.31 -7.79
C GLN A 19 11.60 1.85 -9.10
N GLU A 20 10.29 2.09 -9.14
CA GLU A 20 9.59 2.61 -10.30
C GLU A 20 8.62 3.69 -9.82
N PRO A 21 8.90 4.98 -10.09
CA PRO A 21 8.08 6.08 -9.59
C PRO A 21 6.72 6.09 -10.31
N LYS A 22 5.79 5.27 -9.83
CA LYS A 22 4.38 5.25 -10.19
C LYS A 22 3.54 5.86 -9.07
N PRO A 23 2.37 6.45 -9.39
CA PRO A 23 1.48 6.99 -8.37
C PRO A 23 1.07 5.90 -7.38
N LEU A 24 1.27 6.13 -6.08
CA LEU A 24 0.88 5.19 -5.02
C LEU A 24 -0.57 4.73 -5.14
N LYS A 25 -1.47 5.61 -5.62
CA LYS A 25 -2.87 5.29 -5.84
C LYS A 25 -3.07 4.18 -6.89
N GLU A 26 -2.35 4.23 -8.01
CA GLU A 26 -2.43 3.21 -9.07
C GLU A 26 -1.91 1.87 -8.56
N LEU A 27 -0.85 1.91 -7.74
CA LEU A 27 -0.29 0.73 -7.08
C LEU A 27 -1.33 0.02 -6.21
N VAL A 28 -2.03 0.80 -5.38
CA VAL A 28 -3.04 0.30 -4.44
C VAL A 28 -4.24 -0.28 -5.19
N GLU A 29 -4.72 0.37 -6.25
CA GLU A 29 -5.80 -0.14 -7.09
C GLU A 29 -5.44 -1.51 -7.71
N GLN A 30 -4.19 -1.71 -8.14
CA GLN A 30 -3.71 -3.01 -8.63
C GLN A 30 -3.74 -4.09 -7.55
N TYR A 31 -3.28 -3.77 -6.33
CA TYR A 31 -3.28 -4.75 -5.23
C TYR A 31 -4.67 -5.06 -4.70
N VAL A 32 -5.56 -4.07 -4.58
CA VAL A 32 -6.97 -4.34 -4.19
C VAL A 32 -7.65 -5.23 -5.23
N GLY A 33 -7.40 -5.00 -6.53
CA GLY A 33 -7.95 -5.84 -7.60
C GLY A 33 -7.42 -7.28 -7.60
N HIS A 34 -6.18 -7.49 -7.14
CA HIS A 34 -5.54 -8.80 -7.11
C HIS A 34 -5.78 -9.57 -5.80
N ASP A 35 -5.74 -8.88 -4.66
CA ASP A 35 -5.85 -9.44 -3.32
C ASP A 35 -7.03 -8.83 -2.55
N THR A 36 -8.23 -9.18 -3.00
CA THR A 36 -9.50 -8.76 -2.40
C THR A 36 -9.66 -9.25 -0.95
N ALA A 37 -8.97 -10.34 -0.55
CA ALA A 37 -9.03 -10.86 0.81
C ALA A 37 -8.34 -9.92 1.82
N HIS A 38 -7.37 -9.13 1.37
CA HIS A 38 -6.61 -8.19 2.19
C HIS A 38 -6.91 -6.72 1.87
N GLU A 39 -7.99 -6.42 1.15
CA GLU A 39 -8.38 -5.07 0.74
C GLU A 39 -8.28 -4.05 1.88
N GLN A 40 -8.85 -4.36 3.06
CA GLN A 40 -8.79 -3.46 4.22
C GLN A 40 -7.37 -3.20 4.70
N SER A 41 -6.49 -4.21 4.68
CA SER A 41 -5.09 -4.05 5.07
C SER A 41 -4.31 -3.23 4.03
N ILE A 42 -4.60 -3.43 2.75
CA ILE A 42 -4.03 -2.66 1.62
C ILE A 42 -4.41 -1.17 1.72
N LEU A 43 -5.68 -0.87 1.99
CA LEU A 43 -6.16 0.51 2.15
C LEU A 43 -5.60 1.17 3.41
N ALA A 44 -5.41 0.42 4.49
CA ALA A 44 -4.75 0.93 5.71
C ALA A 44 -3.27 1.28 5.43
N ALA A 45 -2.55 0.39 4.75
CA ALA A 45 -1.17 0.62 4.33
C ALA A 45 -1.05 1.86 3.43
N TYR A 46 -1.97 2.02 2.47
CA TYR A 46 -2.05 3.20 1.62
C TYR A 46 -2.16 4.49 2.44
N ALA A 47 -3.09 4.53 3.40
CA ALA A 47 -3.31 5.70 4.24
C ALA A 47 -2.07 6.05 5.08
N ASN A 48 -1.36 5.04 5.59
CA ASN A 48 -0.15 5.24 6.38
C ASN A 48 1.00 5.78 5.51
N VAL A 49 1.24 5.18 4.34
CA VAL A 49 2.27 5.67 3.40
C VAL A 49 1.95 7.08 2.90
N MET A 50 0.68 7.38 2.59
CA MET A 50 0.26 8.73 2.20
C MET A 50 0.53 9.78 3.28
N LYS A 51 0.27 9.45 4.55
CA LYS A 51 0.60 10.35 5.68
C LYS A 51 2.09 10.61 5.77
N GLU A 52 2.93 9.56 5.64
CA GLU A 52 4.39 9.72 5.66
C GLU A 52 4.92 10.58 4.51
N LEU A 53 4.31 10.50 3.32
CA LEU A 53 4.71 11.28 2.15
C LEU A 53 4.31 12.76 2.24
N ILE A 54 3.21 13.07 2.94
CA ILE A 54 2.66 14.43 3.04
C ILE A 54 3.15 15.17 4.30
N GLY A 55 3.55 14.45 5.35
CA GLY A 55 4.00 15.02 6.63
C GLY A 55 2.87 15.20 7.62
#